data_AF-W4VC37-F1
#
_entry.id   AF-W4VC37-F1
#
_cell.length_a   1.000
_cell.length_b   1.000
_cell.length_c   1.000
_cell.angle_alpha   90.00
_cell.angle_beta   90.00
_cell.angle_gamma   90.00
#
_symmetry.space_group_name_H-M   'P 1'
#
loop_
_entity.id
_entity.type
_entity.pdbx_description
1 polymer ?
#
loop_
_entity_poly.entity_id
_entity_poly.type
_entity_poly.pdbx_seq_one_letter_code
_entity_poly.pdbx_strand_id
1 'polypeptide(L)' 'MYYGCTREDAAKIGFDDNYIYDVIKGEADEKRVSFVQMDRDTCLEAFREWEQKQDKVRY' A
#
# COMPACT_ATOMS: atom_id res chain seq x y z
N MET A 1 13.61 -3.42 -14.89
CA MET A 1 12.15 -3.26 -14.90
C MET A 1 11.79 -2.61 -16.22
N TYR A 2 11.06 -3.30 -17.08
CA TYR A 2 10.62 -2.77 -18.38
C TYR A 2 9.10 -2.61 -18.31
N TYR A 3 8.60 -1.42 -18.64
CA TYR A 3 7.17 -1.11 -18.62
C TYR A 3 6.80 -0.44 -19.95
N GLY A 4 5.61 -0.74 -20.47
CA GLY A 4 5.15 -0.25 -21.77
C GLY A 4 4.33 1.03 -21.66
N CYS A 5 3.32 1.04 -20.79
CA CYS A 5 2.46 2.20 -20.58
C CYS A 5 3.00 3.08 -19.46
N THR A 6 2.89 4.40 -19.62
CA THR A 6 3.24 5.34 -18.56
C THR A 6 2.08 5.51 -17.59
N ARG A 7 2.37 6.02 -16.39
CA ARG A 7 1.35 6.37 -15.40
C ARG A 7 0.35 7.42 -15.91
N GLU A 8 0.76 8.26 -16.85
CA GLU A 8 -0.11 9.24 -17.49
C GLU A 8 -1.12 8.60 -18.45
N ASP A 9 -0.72 7.53 -19.14
CA ASP A 9 -1.60 6.81 -20.08
C ASP A 9 -2.71 6.05 -19.35
N ALA A 10 -2.40 5.48 -18.18
CA ALA A 10 -3.39 4.82 -17.32
C ALA A 10 -4.42 5.84 -16.79
N ALA A 11 -3.97 7.01 -16.33
CA ALA A 11 -4.89 8.04 -15.84
C ALA A 11 -5.85 8.56 -16.93
N LYS A 12 -5.41 8.63 -18.19
CA LYS A 12 -6.27 9.05 -19.31
C LYS A 12 -7.47 8.13 -19.56
N ILE A 13 -7.39 6.85 -19.18
CA ILE A 13 -8.50 5.89 -19.31
C ILE A 13 -9.28 5.69 -18.01
N GLY A 14 -9.05 6.54 -17.00
CA GLY A 14 -9.76 6.49 -15.72
C GLY A 14 -9.17 5.53 -14.69
N PHE A 15 -7.95 5.03 -14.90
CA PHE A 15 -7.22 4.31 -13.84
C PHE A 15 -6.67 5.32 -12.84
N ASP A 16 -7.21 5.28 -11.62
CA ASP A 16 -6.88 6.19 -10.51
C ASP A 16 -5.60 5.80 -9.77
N ASP A 17 -4.75 4.98 -10.41
CA ASP A 17 -3.49 4.51 -9.84
C ASP A 17 -2.61 5.69 -9.41
N ASN A 18 -2.65 6.79 -10.16
CA ASN A 18 -1.94 8.02 -9.80
C ASN A 18 -2.36 8.53 -8.44
N TYR A 19 -3.66 8.59 -8.16
CA TYR A 19 -4.16 8.99 -6.85
C TYR A 19 -3.69 8.03 -5.75
N ILE A 20 -3.72 6.71 -5.97
CA ILE A 20 -3.23 5.73 -4.98
C ILE A 20 -1.76 6.01 -4.63
N TYR A 21 -0.91 6.22 -5.63
CA TYR A 21 0.50 6.54 -5.40
C TYR A 21 0.71 7.89 -4.75
N ASP A 22 -0.07 8.91 -5.10
CA ASP A 22 0.04 10.25 -4.53
C ASP A 22 -0.41 10.25 -3.07
N VAL A 23 -1.43 9.43 -2.73
CA VAL A 23 -1.83 9.17 -1.33
C VAL A 23 -0.72 8.44 -0.56
N ILE A 24 -0.09 7.42 -1.14
CA ILE A 24 1.04 6.71 -0.52
C ILE A 24 2.24 7.65 -0.29
N LYS A 25 2.50 8.57 -1.22
CA LYS A 25 3.55 9.59 -1.10
C LYS A 25 3.20 10.75 -0.17
N GLY A 26 1.93 10.90 0.18
CA GLY A 26 1.42 12.05 0.96
C GLY A 26 1.32 13.35 0.15
N GLU A 27 1.36 13.27 -1.17
CA GLU A 27 1.27 14.40 -2.11
C GLU A 27 -0.17 14.62 -2.62
N ALA A 28 -1.13 13.78 -2.19
CA ALA A 28 -2.53 13.92 -2.58
C ALA A 28 -3.18 15.16 -1.94
N ASP A 29 -3.50 16.15 -2.77
CA ASP A 29 -4.16 17.40 -2.35
C ASP A 29 -5.58 17.19 -1.82
N GLU A 30 -6.28 16.14 -2.26
CA GLU A 30 -7.61 15.79 -1.78
C GLU A 30 -7.56 14.58 -0.84
N LYS A 31 -7.96 14.78 0.42
CA LYS A 31 -8.25 13.67 1.34
C LYS A 31 -9.55 12.96 0.94
N ARG A 32 -9.55 12.21 -0.16
CA ARG A 32 -10.67 11.30 -0.49
C ARG A 32 -10.63 10.01 0.32
N VAL A 33 -9.50 9.73 0.99
CA VAL A 33 -9.27 8.53 1.79
C VAL A 33 -8.86 8.91 3.21
N SER A 34 -9.56 8.35 4.19
CA SER A 34 -9.21 8.45 5.61
C SER A 34 -8.46 7.20 6.05
N PHE A 35 -7.28 7.37 6.66
CA PHE A 35 -6.59 6.28 7.33
C PHE A 35 -7.06 6.21 8.78
N VAL A 36 -7.68 5.10 9.16
CA VAL A 36 -8.05 4.82 10.54
C VAL A 36 -7.28 3.59 10.99
N GLN A 37 -6.45 3.75 12.02
CA GLN A 37 -5.78 2.62 12.64
C GLN A 37 -6.77 1.88 13.54
N MET A 38 -6.97 0.60 13.30
CA MET A 38 -7.87 -0.27 14.07
C MET A 38 -7.14 -1.55 14.48
N ASP A 39 -7.54 -2.11 15.62
CA ASP A 39 -7.14 -3.44 16.11
C ASP A 39 -5.63 -3.69 16.13
N ARG A 40 -4.83 -2.66 16.45
CA ARG A 40 -3.36 -2.72 16.47
C ARG A 40 -2.84 -3.90 17.29
N ASP A 41 -3.38 -4.12 18.48
CA ASP A 41 -2.89 -5.16 19.38
C ASP A 41 -3.13 -6.56 18.83
N THR A 42 -4.31 -6.81 18.25
CA THR A 42 -4.64 -8.06 17.55
C THR A 42 -3.77 -8.26 16.30
N CYS A 43 -3.55 -7.21 15.50
CA CYS A 43 -2.67 -7.30 14.34
C CYS A 43 -1.21 -7.57 14.70
N LEU A 44 -0.76 -7.13 15.89
CA LEU A 44 0.58 -7.43 16.39
C LEU A 44 0.77 -8.91 16.75
N GLU A 45 -0.30 -9.65 17.07
CA GLU A 45 -0.21 -11.09 17.33
C GLU A 45 0.26 -11.86 16.09
N ALA A 46 -0.25 -11.53 14.91
CA ALA A 46 0.21 -12.13 13.65
C ALA A 46 1.72 -11.88 13.40
N PHE A 47 2.23 -10.71 13.77
CA PHE A 47 3.66 -10.43 13.71
C PHE A 47 4.47 -11.24 14.73
N ARG A 48 3.94 -11.43 15.96
CA ARG A 48 4.59 -12.28 16.98
C ARG A 48 4.63 -13.74 16.56
N GLU A 49 3.55 -14.25 15.97
CA GLU A 49 3.49 -15.62 15.42
C GLU A 49 4.51 -15.80 14.28
N TRP A 50 4.58 -14.84 13.35
CA TRP A 50 5.61 -14.83 12.31
C TRP A 50 7.01 -14.75 12.90
N GLU A 51 7.22 -14.02 14.00
CA GLU A 51 8.51 -13.93 14.65
C GLU A 51 8.95 -15.27 15.25
N GLN A 52 8.03 -16.00 15.87
CA GLN A 52 8.27 -17.28 16.53
C GLN A 52 8.40 -18.45 15.54
N LYS A 53 7.94 -18.27 14.31
CA LYS A 53 8.02 -19.28 13.25
C LYS A 53 9.49 -19.59 12.91
N GLN A 54 9.95 -20.81 13.24
CA GLN A 54 11.35 -21.22 13.11
C GLN A 54 11.78 -21.54 11.66
N ASP A 55 10.85 -21.83 10.76
CA ASP A 55 11.08 -22.10 9.34
C ASP A 55 10.83 -20.87 8.45
N LYS A 56 10.78 -19.66 9.03
CA LYS A 56 10.50 -18.45 8.24
C LYS A 56 11.67 -18.12 7.30
N VAL A 57 11.36 -17.97 6.02
CA VAL A 57 12.29 -17.41 5.03
C VAL A 57 12.18 -15.89 5.10
N ARG A 58 13.29 -15.21 5.41
CA ARG A 58 13.38 -13.76 5.28
C ARG A 58 13.48 -13.41 3.80
N TYR A 59 12.61 -12.51 3.32
CA TYR A 59 12.66 -11.93 1.99
C TYR A 59 13.06 -10.46 2.07
#